data_AF-A0A6P0V5D9-F1
#
_entry.id   AF-A0A6P0V5D9-F1
#
_cell.length_a   1.000
_cell.length_b   1.000
_cell.length_c   1.000
_cell.angle_alpha   90.00
_cell.angle_beta   90.00
_cell.angle_gamma   90.00
#
_symmetry.space_group_name_H-M   'P 1'
#
loop_
_entity.id
_entity.type
_entity.pdbx_description
1 polymer ?
#
loop_
_entity_poly.entity_id
_entity_poly.type
_entity_poly.pdbx_seq_one_letter_code
_entity_poly.pdbx_strand_id
1 'polypeptide(L)'
;MDDFKESVAEKLGIPQSELYGHGLSLSDVIVNSKTAMNSIDIMEAFAYALARHGWEDRLNMPIFTLDSTIDQVIEEIENQLKTGVK
;
A
#
# COMPACT_ATOMS: atom_id res chain seq x y z
N MET A 1 1.68 -11.93 3.69
CA MET A 1 1.66 -10.47 3.84
C MET A 1 2.92 -9.84 3.26
N ASP A 2 4.07 -10.49 3.42
CA ASP A 2 5.31 -10.06 2.75
C ASP A 2 5.17 -10.03 1.22
N ASP A 3 4.59 -11.05 0.58
CA ASP A 3 4.34 -11.05 -0.88
C ASP A 3 3.44 -9.90 -1.36
N PHE A 4 2.54 -9.41 -0.51
CA PHE A 4 1.70 -8.24 -0.80
C PHE A 4 2.53 -6.96 -0.73
N LYS A 5 3.32 -6.81 0.33
CA LYS A 5 4.26 -5.69 0.50
C LYS A 5 5.24 -5.63 -0.67
N GLU A 6 5.76 -6.78 -1.10
CA GLU A 6 6.62 -6.88 -2.28
C GLU A 6 5.91 -6.38 -3.54
N SER A 7 4.67 -6.83 -3.79
CA SER A 7 3.89 -6.41 -4.96
C SER A 7 3.62 -4.90 -5.00
N VAL A 8 3.34 -4.28 -3.85
CA VAL A 8 3.17 -2.83 -3.74
C VAL A 8 4.50 -2.10 -3.97
N ALA A 9 5.58 -2.57 -3.35
CA ALA A 9 6.92 -2.02 -3.49
C ALA A 9 7.41 -2.07 -4.95
N GLU A 10 7.24 -3.21 -5.63
CA GLU A 10 7.52 -3.38 -7.06
C GLU A 10 6.76 -2.36 -7.91
N LYS A 11 5.46 -2.19 -7.65
CA LYS A 11 4.60 -1.29 -8.42
C LYS A 11 4.95 0.19 -8.20
N LEU A 12 5.42 0.54 -7.01
CA LEU A 12 5.95 1.86 -6.66
C LEU A 12 7.42 2.06 -7.09
N GLY A 13 8.09 1.01 -7.56
CA GLY A 13 9.49 1.08 -7.95
C GLY A 13 10.45 1.43 -6.81
N ILE A 14 10.06 1.13 -5.56
CA ILE A 14 10.84 1.35 -4.34
C ILE A 14 11.19 -0.02 -3.76
N PRO A 15 12.45 -0.29 -3.35
CA PRO A 15 12.78 -1.52 -2.64
C PRO A 15 11.93 -1.70 -1.37
N GLN A 16 11.41 -2.91 -1.13
CA GLN A 16 10.57 -3.18 0.03
C GLN A 16 11.24 -2.78 1.37
N SER A 17 12.55 -2.98 1.48
CA SER A 17 13.35 -2.61 2.67
C SER A 17 13.46 -1.10 2.91
N GLU A 18 13.20 -0.28 1.88
CA GLU A 18 13.22 1.19 1.96
C GLU A 18 11.80 1.75 2.12
N LEU A 19 10.78 1.00 1.68
CA LEU A 19 9.39 1.44 1.75
C LEU A 19 8.79 1.28 3.14
N TYR A 20 9.03 0.16 3.83
CA TYR A 20 8.34 -0.19 5.08
C TYR A 20 9.23 -0.08 6.32
N GLY A 21 8.63 0.24 7.47
CA GLY A 21 9.31 0.27 8.77
C GLY A 21 10.10 1.55 9.06
N HIS A 22 10.04 2.55 8.16
CA HIS A 22 10.72 3.84 8.31
C HIS A 22 9.76 5.00 8.62
N GLY A 23 8.46 4.71 8.77
CA GLY A 23 7.46 5.75 9.07
C GLY A 23 7.25 6.76 7.94
N LEU A 24 7.53 6.36 6.69
CA LEU A 24 7.34 7.22 5.52
C LEU A 24 5.87 7.59 5.34
N SER A 25 5.59 8.88 5.19
CA SER A 25 4.26 9.33 4.77
C SER A 25 4.00 8.96 3.31
N LEU A 26 2.74 8.89 2.90
CA LEU A 26 2.40 8.66 1.50
C LEU A 26 2.95 9.79 0.59
N SER A 27 3.10 11.02 1.12
CA SER A 27 3.78 12.09 0.39
C SER A 27 5.27 11.79 0.16
N ASP A 28 5.96 11.24 1.16
CA ASP A 28 7.36 10.81 1.02
C ASP A 28 7.49 9.65 0.03
N VAL A 29 6.50 8.74 0.02
CA VAL A 29 6.45 7.65 -0.95
C VAL A 29 6.33 8.18 -2.38
N ILE A 30 5.50 9.19 -2.64
CA ILE A 30 5.42 9.82 -3.97
C ILE A 30 6.78 10.40 -4.37
N VAL A 31 7.45 11.12 -3.46
CA VAL A 31 8.74 11.75 -3.76
C VAL A 31 9.84 10.71 -4.04
N ASN A 32 9.84 9.58 -3.34
CA ASN A 32 10.84 8.53 -3.49
C ASN A 32 10.49 7.49 -4.57
N SER A 33 9.26 7.49 -5.05
CA SER A 33 8.79 6.56 -6.07
C SER A 33 9.32 6.93 -7.45
N LYS A 34 9.67 5.90 -8.24
CA LYS A 34 10.04 6.07 -9.65
C LYS A 34 8.81 6.08 -10.57
N THR A 35 7.66 5.64 -10.06
CA THR A 35 6.47 5.34 -10.87
C THR A 35 5.24 6.13 -10.42
N ALA A 36 5.08 6.38 -9.12
CA ALA A 36 3.97 7.15 -8.58
C ALA A 36 4.26 8.65 -8.62
N MET A 37 3.32 9.43 -9.12
CA MET A 37 3.38 10.89 -9.20
C MET A 37 2.36 11.57 -8.28
N ASN A 38 1.35 10.85 -7.83
CA ASN A 38 0.29 11.37 -6.98
C ASN A 38 -0.36 10.27 -6.13
N SER A 39 -1.37 10.63 -5.32
CA SER A 39 -2.08 9.70 -4.44
C SER A 39 -2.88 8.63 -5.17
N ILE A 40 -3.33 8.88 -6.40
CA ILE A 40 -4.05 7.90 -7.22
C ILE A 40 -3.11 6.77 -7.61
N ASP A 41 -1.87 7.07 -7.99
CA ASP A 41 -0.88 6.03 -8.35
C ASP A 41 -0.54 5.12 -7.16
N ILE A 42 -0.51 5.69 -5.95
CA ILE A 42 -0.38 4.91 -4.70
C ILE A 42 -1.59 3.98 -4.52
N MET A 43 -2.82 4.50 -4.68
CA MET A 43 -4.02 3.68 -4.60
C MET A 43 -4.03 2.58 -5.67
N GLU A 44 -3.59 2.87 -6.89
CA GLU A 44 -3.45 1.88 -7.95
C GLU A 44 -2.42 0.80 -7.61
N ALA A 45 -1.33 1.15 -6.92
CA ALA A 45 -0.35 0.16 -6.46
C ALA A 45 -0.95 -0.82 -5.45
N PHE A 46 -1.75 -0.31 -4.51
CA PHE A 46 -2.50 -1.15 -3.59
C PHE A 46 -3.56 -1.98 -4.30
N ALA A 47 -4.38 -1.39 -5.17
CA ALA A 47 -5.40 -2.11 -5.94
C ALA A 47 -4.78 -3.24 -6.79
N TYR A 48 -3.63 -2.96 -7.43
CA TYR A 48 -2.88 -3.96 -8.18
C TYR A 48 -2.46 -5.14 -7.29
N ALA A 49 -1.87 -4.85 -6.13
CA ALA A 49 -1.46 -5.90 -5.20
C ALA A 49 -2.68 -6.70 -4.68
N LEU A 50 -3.79 -6.02 -4.36
CA LEU A 50 -5.02 -6.67 -3.93
C LEU A 50 -5.55 -7.65 -4.98
N ALA A 51 -5.67 -7.19 -6.22
CA ALA A 51 -6.12 -8.03 -7.34
C ALA A 51 -5.17 -9.20 -7.62
N ARG A 52 -3.86 -8.97 -7.51
CA ARG A 52 -2.83 -10.01 -7.70
C ARG A 52 -2.95 -11.14 -6.66
N HIS A 53 -3.38 -10.81 -5.45
CA HIS A 53 -3.54 -11.75 -4.35
C HIS A 53 -4.98 -12.28 -4.18
N GLY A 54 -5.93 -11.84 -5.02
CA GLY A 54 -7.33 -12.27 -4.97
C GLY A 54 -8.10 -11.71 -3.77
N TRP A 55 -7.72 -10.51 -3.29
CA TRP A 55 -8.30 -9.87 -2.10
C TRP A 55 -9.14 -8.63 -2.42
N GLU A 56 -9.33 -8.30 -3.69
CA GLU A 56 -10.08 -7.15 -4.19
C GLU A 56 -11.53 -7.08 -3.66
N ASP A 57 -12.18 -8.22 -3.46
CA ASP A 57 -13.56 -8.32 -2.95
C ASP A 57 -13.65 -8.53 -1.43
N ARG A 58 -12.49 -8.57 -0.75
CA ARG A 58 -12.38 -8.94 0.68
C ARG A 58 -12.14 -7.75 1.59
N LEU A 59 -11.96 -6.56 1.03
CA LEU A 59 -11.44 -5.39 1.72
C LEU A 59 -12.05 -4.13 1.13
N ASN A 60 -12.28 -3.14 1.98
CA ASN A 60 -12.55 -1.79 1.51
C ASN A 60 -11.23 -1.03 1.51
N MET A 61 -10.87 -0.44 0.36
CA MET A 61 -9.66 0.38 0.29
C MET A 61 -9.77 1.48 1.35
N PRO A 62 -8.84 1.53 2.33
CA PRO A 62 -9.06 2.41 3.45
C PRO A 62 -8.79 3.87 3.05
N ILE A 63 -9.47 4.78 3.74
CA ILE A 63 -9.35 6.22 3.48
C ILE A 63 -8.12 6.74 4.19
N PHE A 64 -7.18 7.31 3.44
CA PHE A 64 -5.95 7.89 3.97
C PHE A 64 -5.71 9.29 3.43
N THR A 65 -4.91 10.06 4.16
CA THR A 65 -4.34 11.33 3.70
C THR A 65 -2.90 11.12 3.28
N LEU A 66 -2.32 12.10 2.56
CA LEU A 66 -0.91 12.05 2.20
C LEU A 66 0.04 12.08 3.41
N ASP A 67 -0.45 12.54 4.57
CA ASP A 67 0.28 12.54 5.83
C ASP A 67 0.25 11.19 6.54
N SER A 68 -0.65 10.28 6.14
CA SER A 68 -0.71 8.92 6.68
C SER A 68 0.55 8.16 6.28
N THR A 69 1.04 7.25 7.13
CA THR A 69 2.23 6.45 6.81
C THR A 69 1.85 5.22 6.00
N ILE A 70 2.78 4.76 5.16
CA ILE A 70 2.59 3.52 4.38
C ILE A 70 2.38 2.31 5.31
N ASP A 71 3.03 2.29 6.47
CA ASP A 71 2.87 1.23 7.46
C ASP A 71 1.46 1.22 8.07
N GLN A 72 0.86 2.38 8.33
CA GLN A 72 -0.54 2.49 8.77
C GLN A 72 -1.50 1.92 7.72
N VAL A 73 -1.23 2.14 6.43
CA VAL A 73 -2.05 1.58 5.35
C VAL A 73 -2.00 0.06 5.35
N ILE A 74 -0.81 -0.50 5.46
CA ILE A 74 -0.61 -1.95 5.53
C ILE A 74 -1.30 -2.55 6.75
N GLU A 75 -1.14 -1.93 7.93
CA GLU A 75 -1.73 -2.40 9.17
C GLU A 75 -3.26 -2.49 9.06
N GLU A 76 -3.89 -1.46 8.49
CA GLU A 76 -5.33 -1.44 8.27
C GLU A 76 -5.79 -2.54 7.29
N ILE A 77 -5.08 -2.72 6.17
CA ILE A 77 -5.36 -3.80 5.21
C ILE A 77 -5.22 -5.17 5.89
N GLU A 78 -4.17 -5.37 6.67
CA GLU A 78 -3.95 -6.62 7.41
C GLU A 78 -5.05 -6.88 8.44
N ASN A 79 -5.50 -5.84 9.15
CA ASN A 79 -6.59 -5.92 10.11
C ASN A 79 -7.92 -6.30 9.43
N GLN A 80 -8.25 -5.68 8.29
CA GLN A 80 -9.45 -6.03 7.53
C GLN A 80 -9.39 -7.47 6.99
N LEU A 81 -8.23 -7.93 6.52
CA LEU A 81 -8.05 -9.32 6.06
C LEU A 81 -8.28 -10.35 7.16
N LYS A 82 -7.85 -10.05 8.39
CA LYS A 82 -8.05 -10.89 9.58
C LYS A 82 -9.51 -10.91 10.03
N THR A 83 -10.17 -9.77 9.97
CA THR A 83 -11.54 -9.59 10.46
C THR A 83 -12.61 -9.95 9.43
N GLY A 84 -12.25 -10.09 8.15
CA GLY A 84 -13.14 -10.51 7.07
C GLY A 84 -14.19 -9.45 6.72
N VAL A 85 -13.86 -8.17 6.88
CA VAL A 85 -14.78 -7.06 6.65
C VAL A 85 -15.17 -7.00 5.17
N LYS A 86 -16.47 -7.05 4.90
CA LYS A 86 -17.11 -6.61 3.65
C LYS A 86 -17.84 -5.31 3.91
#